data_AF-A0AAD9PRB1-F1
#
_entry.id   AF-A0AAD9PRB1-F1
#
_cell.length_a   1.000
_cell.length_b   1.000
_cell.length_c   1.000
_cell.angle_alpha   90.00
_cell.angle_beta   90.00
_cell.angle_gamma   90.00
#
_symmetry.space_group_name_H-M   'P 1'
#
loop_
_entity.id
_entity.type
_entity.pdbx_description
1 polymer ?
#
loop_
_entity_poly.entity_id
_entity_poly.type
_entity_poly.pdbx_seq_one_letter_code
_entity_poly.pdbx_strand_id
1 'polypeptide(L)' 'MKDTNIPRGQWAKALVQQTFPDSDGVVRQVLVRSATGVFRRDVRKLCLLEEELLKSIEESMEKDET' A
#
# COMPACT_ATOMS: atom_id res chain seq x y z
N MET A 1 16.63 -5.43 4.26
CA MET A 1 16.96 -4.06 3.82
C MET A 1 16.65 -3.14 4.99
N LYS A 2 17.68 -2.54 5.61
CA LYS A 2 17.49 -1.61 6.72
C LYS A 2 16.89 -0.33 6.15
N ASP A 3 15.79 0.15 6.75
CA ASP A 3 15.24 1.46 6.42
C ASP A 3 16.17 2.48 7.07
N THR A 4 17.10 3.01 6.26
CA THR A 4 17.98 4.12 6.65
C THR A 4 17.12 5.32 7.02
N ASN A 5 17.62 6.18 7.91
CA ASN A 5 16.88 7.37 8.36
C ASN A 5 16.80 8.40 7.21
N ILE A 6 15.86 8.17 6.28
CA ILE A 6 15.72 8.96 5.05
C ILE A 6 15.18 10.35 5.45
N PRO A 7 15.74 11.46 4.90
CA PRO A 7 15.23 12.79 5.15
C PRO A 7 13.71 12.90 4.90
N ARG A 8 13.04 13.79 5.63
CA ARG A 8 11.61 14.09 5.43
C ARG A 8 11.36 14.46 3.96
N GLY A 9 10.26 13.94 3.39
CA GLY A 9 9.89 14.17 1.99
C GLY A 9 10.56 13.24 0.96
N GLN A 10 11.47 12.36 1.38
CA GLN A 10 12.17 11.43 0.50
C GLN A 10 11.78 9.96 0.71
N TRP A 11 10.61 9.71 1.29
CA TRP A 11 10.12 8.34 1.45
C TRP A 11 9.96 7.68 0.08
N ALA A 12 10.52 6.49 -0.07
CA ALA A 12 10.41 5.75 -1.31
C ALA A 12 8.95 5.38 -1.57
N LYS A 13 8.43 5.82 -2.71
CA LYS A 13 7.08 5.46 -3.17
C LYS A 13 7.16 4.18 -4.00
N ALA A 14 6.12 3.36 -3.87
CA ALA A 14 6.01 2.13 -4.62
C ALA A 14 4.53 1.79 -4.84
N LEU A 15 4.24 1.08 -5.92
CA LEU A 15 2.91 0.53 -6.21
C LEU A 15 2.86 -0.92 -5.74
N VAL A 16 1.76 -1.30 -5.09
CA VAL A 16 1.47 -2.70 -4.78
C VAL A 16 1.12 -3.42 -6.07
N GLN A 17 1.87 -4.47 -6.39
CA GLN A 17 1.62 -5.30 -7.58
C GLN A 17 0.81 -6.54 -7.27
N GLN A 18 1.07 -7.14 -6.11
CA GLN A 18 0.47 -8.41 -5.73
C GLN A 18 0.39 -8.51 -4.21
N THR A 19 -0.74 -9.01 -3.72
CA THR A 19 -0.96 -9.37 -2.33
C THR A 19 -0.87 -10.90 -2.17
N PHE A 20 -0.48 -11.33 -0.97
CA PHE A 20 -0.42 -12.76 -0.61
C PHE A 20 -1.28 -12.97 0.65
N PRO A 21 -2.61 -13.11 0.50
CA PRO A 21 -3.48 -13.45 1.61
C PRO A 21 -3.21 -14.88 2.11
N ASP A 22 -3.40 -15.12 3.40
CA ASP A 22 -3.39 -16.46 3.99
C ASP A 22 -4.77 -17.14 3.88
N SER A 23 -4.94 -18.29 4.55
CA SER A 23 -6.20 -19.02 4.60
C SER A 23 -7.36 -18.20 5.21
N ASP A 24 -7.03 -17.20 6.04
CA ASP A 24 -7.99 -16.34 6.71
C ASP A 24 -8.18 -15.01 5.94
N GLY A 25 -7.56 -14.87 4.76
CA GLY A 25 -7.60 -13.67 3.93
C GLY A 25 -6.65 -12.55 4.38
N VAL A 26 -5.82 -12.78 5.41
CA VAL A 26 -4.96 -11.75 6.01
C VAL A 26 -3.68 -11.57 5.20
N VAL A 27 -3.45 -10.34 4.72
CA VAL A 27 -2.23 -9.99 3.98
C VAL A 27 -1.16 -9.48 4.93
N ARG A 28 -0.04 -10.22 5.06
CA ARG A 28 1.13 -9.80 5.86
C ARG A 28 2.28 -9.28 5.01
N GLN A 29 2.37 -9.72 3.76
CA GLN A 29 3.40 -9.30 2.83
C GLN A 29 2.80 -8.99 1.46
N VAL A 30 3.43 -8.06 0.77
CA VAL A 30 3.06 -7.65 -0.58
C VAL A 30 4.30 -7.55 -1.46
N LEU A 31 4.10 -7.74 -2.76
CA LEU A 31 5.09 -7.43 -3.77
C LEU A 31 4.89 -5.98 -4.21
N VAL A 32 5.91 -5.15 -4.04
CA VAL A 32 5.87 -3.73 -4.41
C VAL A 32 6.87 -3.42 -5.52
N ARG A 33 6.48 -2.53 -6.42
CA ARG A 33 7.35 -1.98 -7.47
C ARG A 33 7.69 -0.53 -7.13
N SER A 34 8.95 -0.27 -6.82
CA SER A 34 9.50 1.07 -6.70
C SER A 34 10.20 1.47 -8.01
N ALA A 35 10.70 2.71 -8.07
CA ALA A 35 11.56 3.17 -9.16
C ALA A 35 12.85 2.35 -9.33
N THR A 36 13.31 1.67 -8.27
CA THR A 36 14.58 0.93 -8.26
C THR A 36 14.41 -0.58 -8.46
N GLY A 37 13.18 -1.08 -8.49
CA GLY A 37 12.92 -2.49 -8.73
C GLY A 37 11.69 -3.03 -8.01
N VAL A 38 11.57 -4.34 -8.01
CA VAL A 38 10.45 -5.07 -7.39
C VAL A 38 10.97 -5.86 -6.20
N PHE A 39 10.32 -5.73 -5.04
CA PHE A 39 10.72 -6.45 -3.82
C PHE A 39 9.53 -6.74 -2.92
N ARG A 40 9.70 -7.72 -2.03
CA ARG A 40 8.71 -8.07 -1.01
C ARG A 40 8.84 -7.15 0.21
N ARG A 41 7.71 -6.67 0.73
CA ARG A 41 7.64 -5.94 2.00
C ARG A 41 6.51 -6.42 2.89
N ASP A 42 6.80 -6.37 4.19
CA ASP A 42 5.82 -6.51 5.25
C ASP A 42 4.91 -5.28 5.27
N VAL A 43 3.59 -5.51 5.36
CA VAL A 43 2.58 -4.44 5.32
C VAL A 43 2.74 -3.43 6.45
N ARG A 44 3.30 -3.83 7.61
CA ARG A 44 3.55 -2.95 8.76
C ARG A 44 4.65 -1.91 8.49
N LYS A 45 5.36 -2.04 7.37
CA LYS A 45 6.39 -1.10 6.90
C LYS A 45 5.90 -0.22 5.75
N LEU A 46 4.62 -0.31 5.41
CA LEU A 46 3.99 0.48 4.37
C LEU A 46 3.06 1.52 5.00
N CYS A 47 2.91 2.64 4.30
CA CYS A 47 1.93 3.67 4.63
C CYS A 47 1.07 3.85 3.38
N LEU A 48 -0.25 3.79 3.56
CA LEU A 48 -1.21 3.98 2.48
C LEU A 48 -1.28 5.48 2.15
N LEU A 49 -0.97 5.84 0.91
CA LEU A 49 -0.99 7.24 0.46
C LEU A 49 -2.36 7.67 -0.05
N GLU A 50 -3.15 6.72 -0.53
CA GLU A 50 -4.44 6.94 -1.21
C GLU A 50 -5.62 6.79 -0.25
N GLU A 51 -5.39 6.84 1.07
CA GLU A 51 -6.45 6.60 2.05
C GLU A 51 -7.64 7.57 1.89
N GLU A 52 -7.34 8.86 1.69
CA GLU A 52 -8.38 9.87 1.48
C GLU A 52 -9.11 9.69 0.15
N LEU A 53 -8.38 9.26 -0.88
CA LEU A 53 -8.98 8.96 -2.18
C LEU A 53 -9.97 7.79 -2.07
N LEU A 54 -9.59 6.73 -1.35
CA LEU A 54 -10.46 5.57 -1.15
C LEU A 54 -11.74 5.94 -0.40
N LYS A 55 -11.63 6.75 0.67
CA LYS A 55 -12.81 7.26 1.39
C LYS A 55 -13.77 7.99 0.45
N SER A 56 -13.25 8.89 -0.38
CA SER A 56 -14.08 9.64 -1.33
C SER A 56 -14.76 8.76 -2.40
N ILE A 57 -14.11 7.67 -2.81
CA ILE A 57 -14.66 6.70 -3.75
C ILE A 57 -15.77 5.89 -3.08
N GLU A 58 -15.53 5.35 -1.88
CA GLU A 58 -16.51 4.58 -1.10
C GLU A 58 -17.79 5.39 -0.84
N GLU A 59 -17.65 6.65 -0.40
CA GLU A 59 -18.78 7.56 -0.17
C GLU A 59 -19.58 7.89 -1.44
N SER A 60 -18.95 7.79 -2.61
CA SER A 60 -19.60 8.03 -3.90
C SER A 60 -20.34 6.79 -4.39
N MET A 61 -19.78 5.60 -4.15
CA MET A 61 -20.43 4.32 -4.50
C MET A 61 -21.67 4.04 -3.65
N GLU A 62 -21.70 4.45 -2.38
CA GLU A 62 -22.90 4.34 -1.53
C GLU A 62 -24.05 5.27 -1.96
N LYS A 63 -23.76 6.35 -2.68
CA LYS A 63 -24.77 7.32 -3.14
C LYS A 63 -25.47 6.89 -4.43
N ASP A 64 -24.85 6.02 -5.22
CA ASP A 64 -25.41 5.50 -6.47
C ASP A 64 -26.34 4.29 -6.25
N GLU A 65 -26.37 3.72 -5.05
CA GLU A 65 -27.25 2.59 -4.68
C GLU A 65 -28.59 3.00 -4.04
N THR A 66 -28.87 4.32 -3.89
CA THR A 66 -30.15 4.87 -3.37
C THR A 66 -30.92 5.62 -4.45
#